data_AF-A0A7S3HQ71-F1
#
_entry.id   AF-A0A7S3HQ71-F1
#
_cell.length_a   1.000
_cell.length_b   1.000
_cell.length_c   1.000
_cell.angle_alpha   90.00
_cell.angle_beta   90.00
_cell.angle_gamma   90.00
#
_symmetry.space_group_name_H-M   'P 1'
#
loop_
_entity.id
_entity.type
_entity.pdbx_description
1 polymer ?
#
loop_
_entity_poly.entity_id
_entity_poly.type
_entity_poly.pdbx_seq_one_letter_code
_entity_poly.pdbx_strand_id
1 'polypeptide(L)'
;AQFNFHCTSIYDHTIFEAFSKIVQKLIPQLHVLEQCLDYLITNSRMERAYLFDAVSKIYIASDPQPVDLQSYELCSDMIDVVIDVSCIYGMSQDGTTNYTGSSDSKSSCVIHLNNGNLLYLREVDCCLALVCILREENFDRQHLLDYNIKVFKDALQ
;
A
#
# COMPACT_ATOMS: atom_id res chain seq x y z
N ALA A 1 19.29 6.26 26.85
CA ALA A 1 18.74 6.66 25.54
C ALA A 1 19.11 5.59 24.54
N GLN A 2 18.14 5.00 23.85
CA GLN A 2 18.40 4.02 22.78
C GLN A 2 18.47 4.79 21.45
N PHE A 3 19.63 4.75 20.80
CA PHE A 3 19.83 5.40 19.51
C PHE A 3 19.64 4.36 18.40
N ASN A 4 18.75 4.67 17.45
CA ASN A 4 18.58 3.87 16.24
C ASN A 4 19.30 4.57 15.11
N PHE A 5 20.17 3.84 14.41
CA PHE A 5 20.92 4.33 13.26
C PHE A 5 20.37 3.70 11.99
N HIS A 6 20.27 4.49 10.93
CA HIS A 6 19.78 4.07 9.62
C HIS A 6 20.78 4.55 8.56
N CYS A 7 21.11 3.68 7.61
CA CYS A 7 21.89 4.04 6.43
C CYS A 7 20.90 4.46 5.34
N THR A 8 20.95 5.72 4.91
CA THR A 8 19.99 6.28 3.95
C THR A 8 20.69 6.91 2.77
N SER A 9 20.13 6.75 1.58
CA SER A 9 20.51 7.46 0.36
C SER A 9 19.26 7.97 -0.35
N ILE A 10 19.38 9.07 -1.09
CA ILE A 10 18.30 9.60 -1.95
C ILE A 10 18.27 8.94 -3.33
N TYR A 11 19.30 8.15 -3.66
CA TYR A 11 19.42 7.44 -4.93
C TYR A 11 18.85 6.03 -4.89
N ASP A 12 18.43 5.57 -3.71
CA ASP A 12 17.78 4.29 -3.50
C ASP A 12 16.55 4.49 -2.59
N HIS A 13 15.86 3.40 -2.30
CA HIS A 13 14.63 3.42 -1.52
C HIS A 13 14.87 3.37 0.00
N THR A 14 16.14 3.33 0.45
CA THR A 14 16.49 3.15 1.88
C THR A 14 16.06 4.34 2.73
N ILE A 15 16.01 5.55 2.15
CA ILE A 15 15.51 6.73 2.85
C ILE A 15 14.04 6.56 3.24
N PHE A 16 13.19 6.08 2.34
CA PHE A 16 11.78 5.90 2.61
C PHE A 16 11.53 4.74 3.57
N GLU A 17 12.31 3.66 3.47
CA GLU A 17 12.26 2.55 4.43
C GLU A 17 12.62 3.01 5.84
N ALA A 18 13.68 3.81 5.99
CA ALA A 18 14.10 4.38 7.26
C ALA A 18 13.02 5.30 7.84
N PHE A 19 12.45 6.18 7.03
CA PHE A 19 11.35 7.05 7.46
C PHE A 19 10.11 6.25 7.88
N SER A 20 9.78 5.18 7.19
CA SER A 20 8.65 4.30 7.55
C SER A 20 8.83 3.69 8.94
N LYS A 21 10.02 3.16 9.25
CA LYS A 21 10.35 2.65 10.59
C LYS A 21 10.36 3.72 11.68
N ILE A 22 10.66 4.97 11.32
CA ILE A 22 10.61 6.10 12.25
C ILE A 22 9.16 6.51 12.52
N VAL A 23 8.36 6.67 11.46
CA VAL A 23 6.95 7.08 11.54
C VAL A 23 6.13 6.05 12.31
N GLN A 24 6.36 4.76 12.10
CA GLN A 24 5.72 3.68 12.87
C GLN A 24 5.87 3.85 14.38
N LYS A 25 7.05 4.29 14.85
CA LYS A 25 7.30 4.53 16.28
C LYS A 25 6.52 5.72 16.85
N LEU A 26 6.01 6.61 15.99
CA LEU A 26 5.21 7.77 16.39
C LEU A 26 3.72 7.42 16.50
N ILE A 27 3.27 6.30 15.94
CA ILE A 27 1.86 5.92 15.92
C ILE A 27 1.52 5.10 17.17
N PRO A 28 0.72 5.63 18.10
CA PRO A 28 0.41 4.94 19.36
C PRO A 28 -0.43 3.67 19.19
N GLN A 29 -1.19 3.57 18.09
CA GLN A 29 -2.12 2.47 17.80
C GLN A 29 -1.58 1.48 16.76
N LEU A 30 -0.28 1.51 16.46
CA LEU A 30 0.33 0.69 15.40
C LEU A 30 0.00 -0.80 15.54
N HIS A 31 0.02 -1.32 16.77
CA HIS A 31 -0.26 -2.74 17.02
C HIS A 31 -1.65 -3.19 16.53
N VAL A 32 -2.67 -2.34 16.69
CA VAL A 32 -4.03 -2.65 16.22
C VAL A 32 -4.06 -2.71 14.70
N LEU A 33 -3.36 -1.78 14.04
CA LEU A 33 -3.27 -1.73 12.59
C LEU A 33 -2.55 -2.96 12.00
N GLU A 34 -1.44 -3.38 12.62
CA GLU A 34 -0.74 -4.62 12.27
C GLU A 34 -1.63 -5.86 12.45
N GLN A 35 -2.41 -5.93 13.54
CA GLN A 35 -3.36 -7.01 13.76
C GLN A 35 -4.48 -7.04 12.71
N CYS A 36 -5.00 -5.88 12.31
CA CYS A 36 -5.99 -5.78 11.25
C CYS A 36 -5.42 -6.25 9.90
N LEU A 37 -4.18 -5.88 9.58
CA LEU A 37 -3.49 -6.36 8.38
C LEU A 37 -3.26 -7.87 8.43
N ASP A 38 -2.85 -8.42 9.58
CA ASP A 38 -2.66 -9.86 9.75
C ASP A 38 -3.98 -10.64 9.54
N TYR A 39 -5.09 -10.14 10.08
CA TYR A 39 -6.42 -10.71 9.83
C TYR A 39 -6.81 -10.64 8.34
N LEU A 40 -6.52 -9.53 7.67
CA LEU A 40 -6.81 -9.36 6.25
C LEU A 40 -6.02 -10.36 5.40
N ILE A 41 -4.72 -10.49 5.64
CA ILE A 41 -3.81 -11.37 4.90
C ILE A 41 -4.23 -12.83 5.08
N THR A 42 -4.48 -13.24 6.33
CA THR A 42 -4.86 -14.62 6.67
C THR A 42 -6.19 -15.02 6.03
N ASN A 43 -7.20 -14.16 6.06
CA ASN A 43 -8.52 -14.47 5.49
C ASN A 43 -8.57 -14.34 3.95
N SER A 44 -7.64 -13.59 3.38
CA SER A 44 -7.62 -13.28 1.94
C SER A 44 -6.54 -14.05 1.18
N ARG A 45 -5.75 -14.90 1.87
CA ARG A 45 -4.64 -15.68 1.29
C ARG A 45 -3.63 -14.82 0.52
N MET A 46 -3.37 -13.63 1.04
CA MET A 46 -2.33 -12.74 0.52
C MET A 46 -0.98 -13.23 1.05
N GLU A 47 0.10 -12.96 0.33
CA GLU A 47 1.46 -13.22 0.82
C GLU A 47 1.95 -12.07 1.69
N ARG A 48 1.69 -10.83 1.25
CA ARG A 48 2.10 -9.59 1.94
C ARG A 48 1.06 -8.49 1.76
N ALA A 49 0.99 -7.57 2.72
CA ALA A 49 0.22 -6.34 2.59
C ALA A 49 0.92 -5.17 3.29
N TYR A 50 0.88 -4.01 2.64
CA TYR A 50 1.47 -2.77 3.10
C TYR A 50 0.44 -1.65 3.03
N LEU A 51 0.36 -0.85 4.08
CA LEU A 51 -0.43 0.37 4.07
C LEU A 51 0.48 1.57 3.85
N PHE A 52 0.39 2.17 2.68
CA PHE A 52 1.22 3.28 2.23
C PHE A 52 0.49 4.61 2.36
N ASP A 53 1.24 5.66 2.69
CA ASP A 53 0.92 7.02 2.26
C ASP A 53 1.39 7.20 0.81
N ALA A 54 0.43 7.37 -0.10
CA ALA A 54 0.68 7.41 -1.54
C ALA A 54 1.54 8.61 -1.96
N VAL A 55 1.51 9.72 -1.20
CA VAL A 55 2.25 10.94 -1.53
C VAL A 55 3.71 10.83 -1.10
N SER A 56 3.97 10.40 0.14
CA SER A 56 5.33 10.32 0.68
C SER A 56 6.04 9.00 0.40
N LYS A 57 5.31 7.98 -0.11
CA LYS A 57 5.75 6.59 -0.27
C LYS A 57 6.13 5.89 1.04
N ILE A 58 5.80 6.47 2.18
CA ILE A 58 6.07 5.89 3.50
C ILE A 58 5.02 4.82 3.80
N TYR A 59 5.45 3.63 4.23
CA TYR A 59 4.52 2.62 4.74
C TYR A 59 4.25 2.82 6.23
N ILE A 60 2.98 3.07 6.56
CA ILE A 60 2.48 3.35 7.91
C ILE A 60 2.44 2.07 8.73
N ALA A 61 2.04 0.96 8.10
CA ALA A 61 2.02 -0.36 8.71
C ALA A 61 2.28 -1.43 7.65
N SER A 62 2.79 -2.56 8.13
CA SER A 62 3.05 -3.75 7.33
C SER A 62 2.52 -4.96 8.07
N ASP A 63 2.43 -6.08 7.36
CA ASP A 63 2.26 -7.39 7.96
C ASP A 63 3.40 -7.72 8.96
N PRO A 64 3.17 -8.62 9.93
CA PRO A 64 4.14 -8.94 10.98
C PRO A 64 5.39 -9.70 10.48
N GLN A 65 5.44 -10.17 9.23
CA GLN A 65 6.65 -10.78 8.69
C GLN A 65 7.68 -9.68 8.34
N PRO A 66 8.99 -9.97 8.46
CA PRO A 66 10.02 -8.98 8.16
C PRO A 66 9.87 -8.45 6.73
N VAL A 67 9.90 -7.12 6.60
CA VAL A 67 9.80 -6.43 5.31
C VAL A 67 11.04 -6.72 4.49
N ASP A 68 10.82 -7.20 3.28
CA ASP A 68 11.85 -7.34 2.25
C ASP A 68 11.94 -6.05 1.43
N LEU A 69 13.16 -5.54 1.25
CA LEU A 69 13.39 -4.27 0.57
C LEU A 69 12.95 -4.35 -0.90
N GLN A 70 13.15 -5.47 -1.58
CA GLN A 70 12.73 -5.62 -2.99
C GLN A 70 11.21 -5.57 -3.14
N SER A 71 10.50 -6.22 -2.21
CA SER A 71 9.04 -6.17 -2.16
C SER A 71 8.53 -4.75 -1.91
N TYR A 72 9.20 -3.99 -1.04
CA TYR A 72 8.90 -2.58 -0.80
C TYR A 72 9.14 -1.72 -2.06
N GLU A 73 10.29 -1.87 -2.71
CA GLU A 73 10.63 -1.15 -3.96
C GLU A 73 9.56 -1.37 -5.02
N LEU A 74 9.20 -2.62 -5.25
CA LEU A 74 8.17 -2.99 -6.22
C LEU A 74 6.79 -2.39 -5.91
N CYS A 75 6.40 -2.35 -4.62
CA CYS A 75 5.14 -1.73 -4.21
C CYS A 75 5.18 -0.20 -4.34
N SER A 76 6.32 0.43 -4.05
CA SER A 76 6.52 1.88 -4.22
C SER A 76 6.39 2.27 -5.68
N ASP A 77 7.06 1.54 -6.58
CA ASP A 77 7.05 1.78 -8.02
C ASP A 77 5.63 1.55 -8.60
N MET A 78 4.89 0.57 -8.08
CA MET A 78 3.49 0.37 -8.44
C MET A 78 2.64 1.61 -8.15
N ILE A 79 2.84 2.27 -7.00
CA ILE A 79 2.12 3.50 -6.65
C ILE A 79 2.44 4.60 -7.68
N ASP A 80 3.70 4.76 -8.11
CA ASP A 80 4.06 5.75 -9.14
C ASP A 80 3.31 5.49 -10.44
N VAL A 81 3.29 4.23 -10.91
CA VAL A 81 2.56 3.85 -12.12
C VAL A 81 1.08 4.21 -12.02
N VAL A 82 0.44 3.90 -10.88
CA VAL A 82 -0.99 4.19 -10.68
C VAL A 82 -1.25 5.68 -10.68
N ILE A 83 -0.44 6.46 -9.95
CA ILE A 83 -0.61 7.91 -9.84
C ILE A 83 -0.33 8.60 -11.17
N ASP A 84 0.77 8.27 -11.86
CA ASP A 84 1.14 8.87 -13.14
C ASP A 84 0.09 8.61 -14.23
N VAL A 85 -0.41 7.36 -14.34
CA VAL A 85 -1.46 7.01 -15.30
C VAL A 85 -2.77 7.73 -14.94
N SER A 86 -3.10 7.81 -13.65
CA SER A 86 -4.30 8.52 -13.17
C SER A 86 -4.20 10.03 -13.36
N CYS A 87 -3.00 10.60 -13.35
CA CYS A 87 -2.79 12.02 -13.65
C CYS A 87 -3.02 12.33 -15.13
N ILE A 88 -2.71 11.39 -16.04
CA ILE A 88 -2.93 11.59 -17.48
C ILE A 88 -4.41 11.38 -17.84
N TYR A 89 -5.03 10.31 -17.34
CA TYR A 89 -6.35 9.85 -17.81
C TYR A 89 -7.48 9.96 -16.77
N GLY A 90 -7.18 10.19 -15.50
CA GLY A 90 -8.16 10.31 -14.43
C GLY A 90 -8.74 11.71 -14.25
N MET A 91 -8.31 12.69 -15.05
CA MET A 91 -8.82 14.06 -14.99
C MET A 91 -10.19 14.15 -15.66
N SER A 92 -11.20 14.63 -14.93
CA SER A 92 -12.51 14.98 -15.50
C SER A 92 -12.36 16.19 -16.44
N GLN A 93 -13.18 16.26 -17.50
CA GLN A 93 -13.08 17.27 -18.56
C GLN A 93 -13.18 18.74 -18.10
N ASP A 94 -13.60 19.00 -16.85
CA ASP A 94 -13.79 20.35 -16.32
C ASP A 94 -12.51 21.05 -15.81
N GLY A 95 -11.32 20.50 -16.07
CA GLY A 95 -10.03 21.20 -15.92
C GLY A 95 -9.73 21.70 -14.50
N THR A 96 -10.53 21.33 -13.51
CA THR A 96 -10.32 21.66 -12.10
C THR A 96 -9.29 20.67 -11.59
N THR A 97 -8.03 21.09 -11.62
CA THR A 97 -6.88 20.39 -11.05
C THR A 97 -7.01 20.33 -9.53
N ASN A 98 -7.90 19.50 -9.03
CA ASN A 98 -7.79 19.02 -7.67
C ASN A 98 -6.68 17.98 -7.70
N TYR A 99 -5.46 18.41 -7.36
CA TYR A 99 -4.29 17.54 -7.13
C TYR A 99 -4.54 16.44 -6.08
N THR A 100 -5.72 16.47 -5.44
CA THR A 100 -6.20 15.54 -4.41
C THR A 100 -7.54 14.87 -4.78
N GLY A 101 -7.99 14.95 -6.04
CA GLY A 101 -9.40 14.72 -6.39
C GLY A 101 -9.73 13.71 -7.50
N SER A 102 -8.77 12.98 -8.07
CA SER A 102 -9.09 11.88 -9.02
C SER A 102 -9.04 10.49 -8.38
N SER A 103 -8.88 10.42 -7.06
CA SER A 103 -9.13 9.19 -6.31
C SER A 103 -10.64 9.02 -6.18
N ASP A 104 -11.27 8.52 -7.25
CA ASP A 104 -12.61 7.98 -7.13
C ASP A 104 -12.54 6.90 -6.04
N SER A 105 -13.51 6.86 -5.13
CA SER A 105 -13.55 5.99 -3.94
C SER A 105 -13.39 4.47 -4.18
N LYS A 106 -13.16 4.09 -5.44
CA LYS A 106 -13.03 2.75 -6.01
C LYS A 106 -11.68 2.55 -6.73
N SER A 107 -10.73 3.48 -6.63
CA SER A 107 -9.43 3.38 -7.31
C SER A 107 -8.74 2.07 -6.94
N SER A 108 -8.40 1.30 -7.97
CA SER A 108 -7.70 0.04 -7.84
C SER A 108 -6.82 -0.25 -9.03
N CYS A 109 -5.74 -0.95 -8.78
CA CYS A 109 -4.85 -1.44 -9.83
C CYS A 109 -4.46 -2.89 -9.54
N VAL A 110 -4.40 -3.69 -10.60
CA VAL A 110 -3.95 -5.08 -10.57
C VAL A 110 -2.82 -5.20 -11.57
N ILE A 111 -1.64 -5.65 -11.13
CA ILE A 111 -0.50 -5.91 -12.01
C ILE A 111 -0.10 -7.37 -11.87
N HIS A 112 -0.13 -8.10 -12.98
CA HIS A 112 0.30 -9.49 -13.08
C HIS A 112 1.78 -9.56 -13.45
N LEU A 113 2.56 -10.33 -12.69
CA LEU A 113 3.96 -10.58 -12.95
C LEU A 113 4.15 -11.95 -13.60
N ASN A 114 5.18 -12.09 -14.43
CA ASN A 114 5.44 -13.31 -15.20
C ASN A 114 5.82 -14.54 -14.36
N ASN A 115 6.04 -14.38 -13.06
CA ASN A 115 6.43 -15.43 -12.11
C ASN A 115 5.23 -15.98 -11.31
N GLY A 116 4.00 -15.62 -11.69
CA GLY A 116 2.77 -16.04 -11.00
C GLY A 116 2.45 -15.24 -9.74
N ASN A 117 3.14 -14.12 -9.51
CA ASN A 117 2.79 -13.15 -8.48
C ASN A 117 1.92 -12.04 -9.07
N LEU A 118 1.11 -11.44 -8.21
CA LEU A 118 0.17 -10.39 -8.54
C LEU A 118 0.28 -9.30 -7.49
N LEU A 119 0.35 -8.05 -7.95
CA LEU A 119 0.31 -6.87 -7.11
C LEU A 119 -1.07 -6.26 -7.18
N TYR A 120 -1.68 -6.06 -6.02
CA TYR A 120 -3.03 -5.52 -5.91
C TYR A 120 -3.06 -4.26 -5.06
N LEU A 121 -3.43 -3.14 -5.67
CA LEU A 121 -3.54 -1.84 -5.02
C LEU A 121 -5.01 -1.46 -4.89
N ARG A 122 -5.40 -1.01 -3.70
CA ARG A 122 -6.72 -0.45 -3.38
C ARG A 122 -6.58 0.80 -2.52
N GLU A 123 -7.36 1.82 -2.85
CA GLU A 123 -7.41 3.04 -2.05
C GLU A 123 -8.21 2.85 -0.74
N VAL A 124 -7.59 3.22 0.37
CA VAL A 124 -8.19 3.18 1.72
C VAL A 124 -8.75 4.54 2.09
N ASP A 125 -7.99 5.62 1.90
CA ASP A 125 -8.41 7.01 2.14
C ASP A 125 -7.68 7.95 1.16
N CYS A 126 -8.00 9.25 1.17
CA CYS A 126 -7.49 10.23 0.21
C CYS A 126 -5.96 10.28 0.06
N CYS A 127 -5.20 9.83 1.06
CA CYS A 127 -3.75 9.68 0.98
C CYS A 127 -3.27 8.24 1.23
N LEU A 128 -4.15 7.31 1.60
CA LEU A 128 -3.77 5.97 2.04
C LEU A 128 -4.08 4.92 0.98
N ALA A 129 -3.06 4.16 0.58
CA ALA A 129 -3.16 3.07 -0.36
C ALA A 129 -2.77 1.75 0.31
N LEU A 130 -3.62 0.74 0.18
CA LEU A 130 -3.29 -0.63 0.54
C LEU A 130 -2.69 -1.31 -0.70
N VAL A 131 -1.46 -1.82 -0.57
CA VAL A 131 -0.78 -2.60 -1.62
C VAL A 131 -0.55 -4.01 -1.10
N CYS A 132 -1.06 -5.00 -1.83
CA CYS A 132 -0.99 -6.41 -1.47
C CYS A 132 -0.20 -7.18 -2.52
N ILE A 133 0.58 -8.16 -2.07
CA ILE A 133 1.23 -9.15 -2.93
C ILE A 133 0.53 -10.48 -2.71
N LEU A 134 0.14 -11.14 -3.79
CA LEU A 134 -0.58 -12.40 -3.76
C LEU A 134 -0.22 -13.27 -4.96
N ARG A 135 -0.50 -14.56 -4.87
CA ARG A 135 -0.35 -15.49 -6.01
C ARG A 135 -1.53 -15.37 -6.94
N GLU A 136 -1.30 -15.51 -8.24
CA GLU A 136 -2.37 -15.51 -9.24
C GLU A 136 -3.44 -16.56 -8.94
N GLU A 137 -3.03 -17.75 -8.47
CA GLU A 137 -3.94 -18.83 -8.07
C GLU A 137 -4.88 -18.44 -6.91
N ASN A 138 -4.49 -17.47 -6.07
CA ASN A 138 -5.31 -16.98 -4.97
C ASN A 138 -6.24 -15.83 -5.40
N PHE A 139 -6.11 -15.33 -6.64
CA PHE A 139 -6.90 -14.22 -7.16
C PHE A 139 -8.21 -14.63 -7.85
N ASP A 140 -8.52 -15.93 -7.89
CA ASP A 140 -9.75 -16.49 -8.50
C ASP A 140 -11.05 -15.85 -7.99
N ARG A 141 -11.03 -15.34 -6.75
CA ARG A 141 -12.20 -14.76 -6.07
C ARG A 141 -11.99 -13.30 -5.70
N GLN A 142 -11.65 -12.47 -6.68
CA GLN A 142 -11.48 -11.02 -6.50
C GLN A 142 -12.58 -10.36 -5.66
N HIS A 143 -13.84 -10.72 -5.87
CA HIS A 143 -14.98 -10.17 -5.11
C HIS A 143 -14.89 -10.39 -3.60
N LEU A 144 -14.32 -11.52 -3.14
CA LEU A 144 -14.12 -11.77 -1.71
C LEU A 144 -12.97 -10.94 -1.15
N LEU A 145 -11.90 -10.76 -1.94
CA LEU A 145 -10.79 -9.87 -1.59
C LEU A 145 -11.31 -8.43 -1.44
N ASP A 146 -12.10 -7.96 -2.40
CA ASP A 146 -12.71 -6.64 -2.38
C ASP A 146 -13.62 -6.44 -1.17
N TYR A 147 -14.41 -7.45 -0.82
CA TYR A 147 -15.25 -7.41 0.38
C TYR A 147 -14.41 -7.33 1.65
N ASN A 148 -13.38 -8.16 1.79
CA ASN A 148 -12.51 -8.14 2.97
C ASN A 148 -11.74 -6.83 3.10
N ILE A 149 -11.24 -6.28 1.99
CA ILE A 149 -10.57 -4.97 1.96
C ILE A 149 -11.56 -3.86 2.30
N LYS A 150 -12.81 -3.95 1.86
CA LYS A 150 -13.85 -3.01 2.26
C LYS A 150 -14.10 -3.04 3.77
N VAL A 151 -14.23 -4.24 4.37
CA VAL A 151 -14.38 -4.39 5.82
C VAL A 151 -13.15 -3.82 6.55
N PHE A 152 -11.95 -4.04 6.03
CA PHE A 152 -10.73 -3.44 6.57
C PHE A 152 -10.75 -1.91 6.48
N LYS A 153 -11.16 -1.34 5.34
CA LYS A 153 -11.32 0.11 5.15
C LYS A 153 -12.34 0.69 6.12
N ASP A 154 -13.49 0.04 6.29
CA ASP A 154 -14.53 0.45 7.23
C ASP A 154 -14.05 0.38 8.69
N ALA A 155 -13.12 -0.52 9.02
CA ALA A 155 -12.53 -0.63 10.36
C ALA A 155 -11.47 0.45 10.69
N LEU A 156 -10.96 1.16 9.67
CA LEU A 156 -9.98 2.24 9.82
C LEU A 156 -10.63 3.63 9.94
N GLN A 157 -11.93 3.75 9.65
CA GLN A 157 -12.72 4.98 9.76
C GLN A 157 -13.29 5.15 11.18
#